data_AF-A0AAU0QZP1-F1
#
_entry.id   AF-A0AAU0QZP1-F1
#
_cell.length_a   1.000
_cell.length_b   1.000
_cell.length_c   1.000
_cell.angle_alpha   90.00
_cell.angle_beta   90.00
_cell.angle_gamma   90.00
#
_symmetry.space_group_name_H-M   'P 1'
#
loop_
_entity.id
_entity.type
_entity.pdbx_description
1 polymer ?
#
loop_
_entity_poly.entity_id
_entity_poly.type
_entity_poly.pdbx_seq_one_letter_code
_entity_poly.pdbx_strand_id
1 'polypeptide(L)'
;MKITIGNDIKITTVPDESGLSTEPVYYVYEWFIKETNQVFYIGKGKGQRFKQEKNNPYFLSVKNHYDCDTRFVKENLTEYESLILEESLFSQREKEGHVLTNVIAPNALGANERPDNYEFMKTPVIKVSRVDKYYFKKEDVHYDEIDMGKLLKSHIYKTTFYGIAPLYDDSINGFVNQEKTEDIVKPLIQKVNDFIEKKGGKTYKSPAKSAKSLIFYGQITYESYFTYKTKGYDVYHLVDVLKYIDRY
;
A
#
# COMPACT_ATOMS: atom_id res chain seq x y z
N MET A 1 15.29 0.25 17.42
CA MET A 1 16.24 -0.10 16.35
C MET A 1 15.54 0.09 15.00
N LYS A 2 16.20 0.65 13.97
CA LYS A 2 15.63 0.68 12.61
C LYS A 2 16.24 -0.47 11.84
N ILE A 3 15.42 -1.42 11.38
CA ILE A 3 15.89 -2.49 10.50
C ILE A 3 15.43 -2.17 9.09
N THR A 4 16.41 -1.98 8.21
CA THR A 4 16.19 -1.89 6.76
C THR A 4 16.07 -3.30 6.22
N ILE A 5 14.93 -3.63 5.62
CA ILE A 5 14.66 -4.92 4.98
C ILE A 5 14.49 -4.62 3.49
N GLY A 6 15.58 -4.67 2.72
CA GLY A 6 15.57 -4.22 1.32
C GLY A 6 15.23 -2.72 1.22
N ASN A 7 14.18 -2.38 0.46
CA ASN A 7 13.64 -1.02 0.37
C ASN A 7 12.60 -0.70 1.47
N ASP A 8 12.22 -1.69 2.27
CA ASP A 8 11.20 -1.56 3.32
C ASP A 8 11.86 -1.20 4.67
N ILE A 9 11.16 -0.42 5.48
CA ILE A 9 11.62 -0.06 6.83
C ILE A 9 10.61 -0.58 7.85
N LYS A 10 11.04 -1.50 8.71
CA LYS A 10 10.33 -1.79 9.95
C LYS A 10 10.91 -0.90 11.04
N ILE A 11 10.08 0.00 11.57
CA ILE A 11 10.44 0.79 12.76
C ILE A 11 10.02 -0.05 13.96
N THR A 12 11.00 -0.62 14.67
CA THR A 12 10.78 -1.33 15.92
C THR A 12 11.46 -0.60 17.06
N THR A 13 10.66 -0.03 17.94
CA THR A 13 11.14 0.45 19.24
C THR A 13 11.10 -0.72 20.20
N VAL A 14 12.21 -1.46 20.33
CA VAL A 14 12.45 -2.23 21.55
C VAL A 14 12.77 -1.18 22.62
N PRO A 15 11.90 -0.96 23.62
CA PRO A 15 12.17 -0.01 24.69
C PRO A 15 13.35 -0.51 25.53
N ASP A 16 13.87 0.37 26.39
CA ASP A 16 14.78 -0.06 27.43
C ASP A 16 14.10 -1.12 28.32
N GLU A 17 14.89 -2.01 28.93
CA GLU A 17 14.38 -3.09 29.78
C GLU A 17 13.64 -2.55 31.00
N SER A 18 13.96 -1.30 31.41
CA SER A 18 13.31 -0.60 32.50
C SER A 18 11.79 -0.48 32.30
N GLY A 19 11.04 -1.08 33.22
CA GLY A 19 9.57 -1.06 33.21
C GLY A 19 8.91 -2.21 32.46
N LEU A 20 9.68 -3.16 31.91
CA LEU A 20 9.14 -4.39 31.33
C LEU A 20 8.99 -5.51 32.37
N SER A 21 8.05 -6.42 32.11
CA SER A 21 7.84 -7.58 32.99
C SER A 21 9.02 -8.55 32.91
N THR A 22 9.56 -8.89 34.07
CA THR A 22 10.60 -9.91 34.27
C THR A 22 10.03 -11.32 34.48
N GLU A 23 8.71 -11.48 34.48
CA GLU A 23 8.09 -12.80 34.63
C GLU A 23 8.27 -13.61 33.33
N PRO A 24 8.73 -14.88 33.41
CA PRO A 24 8.98 -15.71 32.23
C PRO A 24 7.69 -16.36 31.70
N VAL A 25 6.69 -15.53 31.38
CA VAL A 25 5.35 -15.97 30.93
C VAL A 25 5.10 -15.69 29.44
N TYR A 26 6.07 -15.10 28.75
CA TYR A 26 5.98 -14.78 27.34
C TYR A 26 6.55 -15.90 26.46
N TYR A 27 6.10 -15.92 25.22
CA TYR A 27 6.60 -16.80 24.17
C TYR A 27 6.64 -16.05 22.85
N VAL A 28 7.46 -16.58 21.93
CA VAL A 28 7.46 -16.19 20.52
C VAL A 28 7.01 -17.40 19.69
N TYR A 29 6.08 -17.16 18.77
CA TYR A 29 5.51 -18.17 17.89
C TYR A 29 5.54 -17.70 16.45
N GLU A 30 5.49 -18.67 15.53
CA GLU A 30 5.38 -18.41 14.11
C GLU A 30 4.21 -19.19 13.50
N TRP A 31 3.57 -18.57 12.52
CA TRP A 31 2.63 -19.25 11.63
C TRP A 31 3.34 -19.62 10.33
N PHE A 32 3.09 -20.83 9.87
CA PHE A 32 3.70 -21.37 8.66
C PHE A 32 2.70 -22.14 7.80
N ILE A 33 2.97 -22.19 6.50
CA ILE A 33 2.26 -23.05 5.56
C ILE A 33 2.83 -24.46 5.69
N LYS A 34 1.99 -25.46 6.00
CA LYS A 34 2.46 -26.82 6.33
C LYS A 34 3.24 -27.50 5.20
N GLU A 35 2.75 -27.34 3.98
CA GLU A 35 3.33 -27.97 2.79
C GLU A 35 4.75 -27.48 2.52
N THR A 36 5.00 -26.18 2.65
CA THR A 36 6.26 -25.54 2.25
C THR A 36 7.15 -25.16 3.42
N ASN A 37 6.67 -25.28 4.66
CA ASN A 37 7.26 -24.68 5.86
C ASN A 37 7.50 -23.16 5.75
N GLN A 38 6.82 -22.49 4.83
CA GLN A 38 6.98 -21.06 4.61
C GLN A 38 6.39 -20.29 5.79
N VAL A 39 7.24 -19.60 6.55
CA VAL A 39 6.81 -18.75 7.65
C VAL A 39 6.24 -17.45 7.08
N PHE A 40 5.03 -17.10 7.52
CA PHE A 40 4.33 -15.90 7.01
C PHE A 40 3.89 -14.94 8.12
N TYR A 41 4.09 -15.28 9.39
CA TYR A 41 3.83 -14.38 10.50
C TYR A 41 4.64 -14.80 11.72
N ILE A 42 5.22 -13.82 12.40
CA ILE A 42 5.90 -14.00 13.69
C ILE A 42 5.17 -13.16 14.72
N GLY A 43 4.91 -13.70 15.90
CA GLY A 43 4.28 -12.93 16.97
C GLY A 43 4.84 -13.27 18.33
N LYS A 44 4.83 -12.27 19.21
CA LYS A 44 4.94 -12.47 20.65
C LYS A 44 3.57 -12.60 21.32
N GLY A 45 3.53 -13.35 22.42
CA GLY A 45 2.34 -13.42 23.25
C GLY A 45 2.55 -14.04 24.62
N LYS A 46 1.45 -14.09 25.38
CA LYS A 46 1.31 -14.80 26.65
C LYS A 46 -0.07 -15.45 26.71
N GLY A 47 -0.23 -16.51 27.50
CA GLY A 47 -1.47 -17.27 27.58
C GLY A 47 -1.98 -17.75 26.22
N GLN A 48 -3.27 -17.56 25.91
CA GLN A 48 -3.90 -18.06 24.68
C GLN A 48 -3.81 -17.08 23.48
N ARG A 49 -2.93 -16.07 23.53
CA ARG A 49 -2.81 -15.04 22.46
C ARG A 49 -2.50 -15.63 21.08
N PHE A 50 -1.79 -16.76 20.99
CA PHE A 50 -1.53 -17.43 19.71
C PHE A 50 -2.80 -17.96 19.03
N LYS A 51 -3.84 -18.32 19.82
CA LYS A 51 -5.13 -18.80 19.32
C LYS A 51 -6.09 -17.69 18.92
N GLN A 52 -5.86 -16.46 19.39
CA GLN A 52 -6.70 -15.33 19.06
C GLN A 52 -6.54 -14.95 17.60
N GLU A 53 -7.66 -14.79 16.91
CA GLU A 53 -7.69 -14.34 15.52
C GLU A 53 -7.01 -12.98 15.35
N LYS A 54 -6.25 -12.85 14.27
CA LYS A 54 -5.56 -11.61 13.93
C LYS A 54 -6.42 -10.83 12.97
N ASN A 55 -6.70 -9.57 13.28
CA ASN A 55 -7.39 -8.66 12.36
C ASN A 55 -6.41 -7.99 11.37
N ASN A 56 -5.56 -8.79 10.74
CA ASN A 56 -4.67 -8.33 9.67
C ASN A 56 -5.16 -8.97 8.34
N PRO A 57 -5.55 -8.16 7.33
CA PRO A 57 -6.13 -8.69 6.10
C PRO A 57 -5.16 -9.60 5.34
N TYR A 58 -3.86 -9.30 5.33
CA TYR A 58 -2.84 -10.15 4.66
C TYR A 58 -2.65 -11.48 5.40
N PHE A 59 -2.66 -11.46 6.73
CA PHE A 59 -2.62 -12.68 7.53
C PHE A 59 -3.83 -13.58 7.24
N LEU A 60 -5.04 -13.02 7.25
CA LEU A 60 -6.27 -13.75 6.98
C LEU A 60 -6.31 -14.30 5.55
N SER A 61 -5.86 -13.53 4.56
CA SER A 61 -5.76 -13.99 3.17
C SER A 61 -4.87 -15.22 3.04
N VAL A 62 -3.68 -15.22 3.65
CA VAL A 62 -2.77 -16.39 3.60
C VAL A 62 -3.37 -17.58 4.35
N LYS A 63 -3.86 -17.36 5.58
CA LYS A 63 -4.47 -18.42 6.42
C LYS A 63 -5.69 -19.08 5.75
N ASN A 64 -6.51 -18.31 5.03
CA ASN A 64 -7.71 -18.83 4.38
C ASN A 64 -7.41 -19.56 3.06
N HIS A 65 -6.26 -19.29 2.44
CA HIS A 65 -5.88 -19.87 1.15
C HIS A 65 -5.03 -21.15 1.28
N TYR A 66 -4.24 -21.25 2.36
CA TYR A 66 -3.28 -22.33 2.57
C TYR A 66 -3.58 -23.14 3.82
N ASP A 67 -3.22 -24.42 3.83
CA ASP A 67 -3.21 -25.20 5.08
C ASP A 67 -2.05 -24.73 5.96
N CYS A 68 -2.39 -24.10 7.09
CA CYS A 68 -1.45 -23.42 7.96
C CYS A 68 -1.46 -24.04 9.36
N ASP A 69 -0.33 -23.91 10.05
CA ASP A 69 -0.22 -24.24 11.46
C ASP A 69 0.60 -23.20 12.22
N THR A 70 0.64 -23.36 13.54
CA THR A 70 1.45 -22.57 14.46
C THR A 70 2.44 -23.43 15.20
N ARG A 71 3.61 -22.88 15.49
CA ARG A 71 4.55 -23.48 16.43
C ARG A 71 5.20 -22.43 17.32
N PHE A 72 5.51 -22.82 18.54
CA PHE A 72 6.33 -22.00 19.42
C PHE A 72 7.79 -22.10 18.98
N VAL A 73 8.44 -20.95 18.85
CA VAL A 73 9.88 -20.87 18.59
C VAL A 73 10.63 -20.93 19.92
N LYS A 74 10.14 -20.21 20.93
CA LYS A 74 10.66 -20.26 22.30
C LYS A 74 9.58 -19.84 23.30
N GLU A 75 9.59 -20.48 24.45
CA GLU A 75 8.66 -20.25 25.57
C GLU A 75 9.44 -19.88 26.84
N ASN A 76 8.72 -19.51 27.90
CA ASN A 76 9.26 -19.10 29.20
C ASN A 76 10.22 -17.91 29.12
N LEU A 77 9.82 -16.88 28.37
CA LEU A 77 10.60 -15.66 28.16
C LEU A 77 10.06 -14.52 29.03
N THR A 78 10.95 -13.63 29.46
CA THR A 78 10.55 -12.30 29.93
C THR A 78 9.98 -11.48 28.77
N GLU A 79 9.34 -10.36 29.09
CA GLU A 79 8.82 -9.48 28.04
C GLU A 79 9.95 -8.93 27.15
N TYR A 80 11.06 -8.52 27.76
CA TYR A 80 12.23 -8.00 27.05
C TYR A 80 12.87 -9.06 26.14
N GLU A 81 13.08 -10.27 26.65
CA GLU A 81 13.62 -11.38 25.86
C GLU A 81 12.70 -11.72 24.67
N SER A 82 11.38 -11.72 24.88
CA SER A 82 10.41 -11.99 23.81
C SER A 82 10.44 -10.91 22.71
N LEU A 83 10.66 -9.64 23.07
CA LEU A 83 10.78 -8.53 22.12
C LEU A 83 12.05 -8.63 21.29
N ILE A 84 13.18 -8.93 21.92
CA ILE A 84 14.45 -9.12 21.22
C ILE A 84 14.37 -10.31 20.26
N LEU A 85 13.83 -11.44 20.73
CA LEU A 85 13.73 -12.66 19.93
C LEU A 85 12.77 -12.49 18.76
N GLU A 86 11.61 -11.86 18.99
CA GLU A 86 10.68 -11.54 17.90
C GLU A 86 11.41 -10.76 16.81
N GLU A 87 12.13 -9.71 17.18
CA GLU A 87 12.83 -8.84 16.24
C GLU A 87 13.98 -9.54 15.49
N SER A 88 14.76 -10.39 16.17
CA SER A 88 15.82 -11.16 15.52
C SER A 88 15.25 -12.18 14.53
N LEU A 89 14.12 -12.82 14.86
CA LEU A 89 13.43 -13.77 13.98
C LEU A 89 12.87 -13.09 12.74
N PHE A 90 12.34 -11.87 12.82
CA PHE A 90 11.95 -11.12 11.61
C PHE A 90 13.11 -11.02 10.63
N SER A 91 14.27 -10.55 11.11
CA SER A 91 15.45 -10.39 10.26
C SER A 91 15.99 -11.71 9.73
N GLN A 92 15.95 -12.76 10.54
CA GLN A 92 16.39 -14.09 10.14
C GLN A 92 15.48 -14.67 9.06
N ARG A 93 14.16 -14.68 9.28
CA ARG A 93 13.19 -15.28 8.36
C ARG A 93 13.20 -14.59 7.00
N GLU A 94 13.33 -13.25 6.97
CA GLU A 94 13.48 -12.50 5.72
C GLU A 94 14.74 -12.90 4.94
N LYS A 95 15.88 -13.12 5.62
CA LYS A 95 17.12 -13.61 4.99
C LYS A 95 16.99 -15.03 4.46
N GLU A 96 16.17 -15.86 5.10
CA GLU A 96 15.84 -17.23 4.68
C GLU A 96 14.84 -17.26 3.50
N GLY A 97 14.37 -16.10 3.02
CA GLY A 97 13.43 -16.00 1.89
C GLY A 97 11.96 -16.07 2.30
N HIS A 98 11.67 -15.98 3.60
CA HIS A 98 10.30 -15.92 4.07
C HIS A 98 9.67 -14.54 3.84
N VAL A 99 8.34 -14.50 3.65
CA VAL A 99 7.60 -13.25 3.41
C VAL A 99 6.55 -13.07 4.49
N LEU A 100 6.79 -12.11 5.38
CA LEU A 100 5.99 -11.92 6.59
C LEU A 100 4.85 -10.92 6.38
N THR A 101 3.64 -11.29 6.80
CA THR A 101 2.40 -10.49 6.64
C THR A 101 2.29 -9.34 7.64
N ASN A 102 3.14 -9.31 8.66
CA ASN A 102 3.23 -8.26 9.67
C ASN A 102 4.51 -7.42 9.57
N VAL A 103 5.20 -7.51 8.43
CA VAL A 103 6.15 -6.48 8.01
C VAL A 103 5.37 -5.47 7.17
N ILE A 104 5.18 -4.27 7.73
CA ILE A 104 4.60 -3.15 6.98
C ILE A 104 5.69 -2.69 6.01
N ALA A 105 5.66 -3.22 4.79
CA ALA A 105 6.31 -2.52 3.68
C ALA A 105 5.71 -1.10 3.63
N PRO A 106 6.51 -0.03 3.51
CA PRO A 106 6.00 1.34 3.44
C PRO A 106 4.83 1.50 2.47
N ASN A 107 4.79 0.70 1.41
CA ASN A 107 3.78 0.79 0.36
C ASN A 107 2.53 -0.09 0.57
N ALA A 108 2.46 -0.92 1.62
CA ALA A 108 1.38 -1.92 1.78
C ALA A 108 0.12 -1.43 2.52
N LEU A 109 0.08 -0.19 3.01
CA LEU A 109 -1.07 0.37 3.73
C LEU A 109 -1.55 1.72 3.17
N GLY A 110 -1.24 2.02 1.90
CA GLY A 110 -1.58 3.31 1.31
C GLY A 110 -0.81 4.49 1.92
N ALA A 111 0.36 4.24 2.52
CA ALA A 111 1.31 5.33 2.70
C ALA A 111 1.76 5.74 1.30
N ASN A 112 1.55 7.01 0.97
CA ASN A 112 1.93 7.57 -0.32
C ASN A 112 3.37 7.15 -0.64
N GLU A 113 3.62 6.73 -1.88
CA GLU A 113 4.98 6.58 -2.38
C GLU A 113 5.80 7.79 -1.98
N ARG A 114 7.03 7.55 -1.55
CA ARG A 114 7.90 8.67 -1.21
C ARG A 114 8.08 9.57 -2.44
N PRO A 115 8.13 10.90 -2.29
CA PRO A 115 8.17 11.83 -3.41
C PRO A 115 9.33 11.57 -4.38
N ASP A 116 10.44 11.03 -3.88
CA ASP A 116 11.63 10.61 -4.65
C ASP A 116 11.38 9.44 -5.61
N ASN A 117 10.26 8.74 -5.50
CA ASN A 117 9.88 7.69 -6.46
C ASN A 117 9.07 8.24 -7.65
N TYR A 118 8.59 9.48 -7.59
CA TYR A 118 7.88 10.07 -8.72
C TYR A 118 8.86 10.62 -9.74
N GLU A 119 8.64 10.26 -10.99
CA GLU A 119 9.28 10.88 -12.14
C GLU A 119 8.29 11.87 -12.79
N PHE A 120 8.78 13.06 -13.15
CA PHE A 120 7.95 14.10 -13.76
C PHE A 120 7.16 13.58 -14.96
N MET A 121 5.85 13.79 -14.93
CA MET A 121 4.92 13.39 -15.98
C MET A 121 5.02 11.90 -16.37
N LYS A 122 5.40 11.02 -15.45
CA LYS A 122 5.37 9.57 -15.62
C LYS A 122 4.29 8.96 -14.74
N THR A 123 3.31 8.33 -15.37
CA THR A 123 2.20 7.69 -14.64
C THR A 123 2.75 6.61 -13.69
N PRO A 124 2.44 6.69 -12.39
CA PRO A 124 2.86 5.67 -11.43
C PRO A 124 2.17 4.34 -11.73
N VAL A 125 2.82 3.24 -11.39
CA VAL A 125 2.24 1.91 -11.47
C VAL A 125 1.46 1.62 -10.18
N ILE A 126 0.33 0.93 -10.28
CA ILE A 126 -0.44 0.49 -9.10
C ILE A 126 0.24 -0.77 -8.56
N LYS A 127 0.97 -0.59 -7.46
CA LYS A 127 1.77 -1.66 -6.87
C LYS A 127 0.93 -2.63 -6.04
N VAL A 128 1.27 -3.91 -6.19
CA VAL A 128 0.77 -5.00 -5.34
C VAL A 128 1.65 -5.13 -4.09
N SER A 129 1.03 -5.51 -2.96
CA SER A 129 1.78 -5.79 -1.73
C SER A 129 2.78 -6.94 -1.91
N ARG A 130 3.89 -6.92 -1.19
CA ARG A 130 4.87 -8.02 -1.22
C ARG A 130 4.27 -9.38 -0.86
N VAL A 131 3.27 -9.41 0.03
CA VAL A 131 2.53 -10.61 0.39
C VAL A 131 1.77 -11.13 -0.81
N ASP A 132 1.03 -10.26 -1.49
CA ASP A 132 0.20 -10.65 -2.62
C ASP A 132 1.03 -11.09 -3.83
N LYS A 133 2.18 -10.45 -4.08
CA LYS A 133 3.15 -10.90 -5.09
C LYS A 133 3.68 -12.29 -4.77
N TYR A 134 4.10 -12.52 -3.53
CA TYR A 134 4.77 -13.76 -3.16
C TYR A 134 3.80 -14.94 -3.08
N TYR A 135 2.70 -14.78 -2.35
CA TYR A 135 1.76 -15.87 -2.04
C TYR A 135 0.66 -16.04 -3.08
N PHE A 136 0.24 -14.99 -3.78
CA PHE A 136 -0.87 -15.08 -4.74
C PHE A 136 -0.45 -14.80 -6.17
N LYS A 137 0.86 -14.59 -6.41
CA LYS A 137 1.44 -14.33 -7.73
C LYS A 137 0.73 -13.19 -8.48
N LYS A 138 0.21 -12.22 -7.72
CA LYS A 138 -0.41 -11.02 -8.29
C LYS A 138 0.67 -10.11 -8.85
N GLU A 139 0.35 -9.43 -9.93
CA GLU A 139 1.26 -8.53 -10.65
C GLU A 139 0.81 -7.08 -10.49
N ASP A 140 1.78 -6.17 -10.57
CA ASP A 140 1.50 -4.74 -10.60
C ASP A 140 0.63 -4.40 -11.82
N VAL A 141 -0.27 -3.44 -11.68
CA VAL A 141 -1.21 -3.07 -12.75
C VAL A 141 -1.04 -1.62 -13.16
N HIS A 142 -1.35 -1.36 -14.43
CA HIS A 142 -1.39 0.00 -14.98
C HIS A 142 -2.81 0.55 -14.92
N TYR A 143 -2.92 1.88 -14.94
CA TYR A 143 -4.19 2.55 -15.16
C TYR A 143 -4.74 2.21 -16.55
N ASP A 144 -6.06 2.34 -16.71
CA ASP A 144 -6.72 2.02 -17.97
C ASP A 144 -6.33 3.01 -19.07
N GLU A 145 -6.28 2.52 -20.32
CA GLU A 145 -6.11 3.38 -21.49
C GLU A 145 -7.29 4.35 -21.65
N ILE A 146 -7.00 5.56 -22.13
CA ILE A 146 -8.01 6.62 -22.22
C ILE A 146 -8.98 6.36 -23.37
N ASP A 147 -10.23 6.02 -23.03
CA ASP A 147 -11.37 6.07 -23.94
C ASP A 147 -12.06 7.44 -23.86
N MET A 148 -12.16 8.15 -25.00
CA MET A 148 -12.78 9.48 -25.07
C MET A 148 -14.24 9.46 -24.59
N GLY A 149 -15.04 8.48 -25.02
CA GLY A 149 -16.47 8.42 -24.68
C GLY A 149 -16.70 8.30 -23.17
N LYS A 150 -15.84 7.55 -22.48
CA LYS A 150 -15.84 7.43 -21.02
C LYS A 150 -15.25 8.66 -20.36
N LEU A 151 -14.14 9.20 -20.88
CA LEU A 151 -13.48 10.41 -20.37
C LEU A 151 -14.46 11.59 -20.28
N LEU A 152 -15.33 11.76 -21.27
CA LEU A 152 -16.36 12.80 -21.28
C LEU A 152 -17.41 12.66 -20.18
N LYS A 153 -17.41 11.57 -19.42
CA LYS A 153 -18.31 11.30 -18.30
C LYS A 153 -17.48 10.93 -17.06
N SER A 154 -16.56 11.80 -16.64
CA SER A 154 -15.60 11.50 -15.58
C SER A 154 -15.98 12.07 -14.22
N HIS A 155 -15.54 11.43 -13.14
CA HIS A 155 -15.36 12.06 -11.85
C HIS A 155 -13.85 12.23 -11.57
N ILE A 156 -13.43 13.42 -11.17
CA ILE A 156 -12.05 13.68 -10.76
C ILE A 156 -12.00 13.62 -9.24
N TYR A 157 -11.27 12.64 -8.71
CA TYR A 157 -11.12 12.47 -7.26
C TYR A 157 -10.26 13.57 -6.68
N LYS A 158 -10.75 14.22 -5.63
CA LYS A 158 -9.97 15.15 -4.83
C LYS A 158 -9.30 14.40 -3.67
N THR A 159 -8.27 13.61 -3.95
CA THR A 159 -7.47 12.94 -2.90
C THR A 159 -6.45 13.87 -2.27
N THR A 160 -6.01 13.55 -1.06
CA THR A 160 -4.99 14.32 -0.32
C THR A 160 -3.67 14.43 -1.10
N PHE A 161 -3.04 15.60 -1.04
CA PHE A 161 -1.97 16.05 -1.96
C PHE A 161 -0.54 15.76 -1.46
N TYR A 162 -0.33 14.92 -0.46
CA TYR A 162 0.99 14.82 0.17
C TYR A 162 1.99 14.07 -0.72
N GLY A 163 2.99 14.78 -1.21
CA GLY A 163 4.18 14.20 -1.85
C GLY A 163 4.06 13.94 -3.36
N ILE A 164 2.97 14.35 -4.00
CA ILE A 164 2.78 14.14 -5.46
C ILE A 164 3.31 15.30 -6.31
N ALA A 165 3.79 16.40 -5.71
CA ALA A 165 4.26 17.55 -6.46
C ALA A 165 5.34 17.24 -7.51
N PRO A 166 6.35 16.37 -7.23
CA PRO A 166 7.35 15.99 -8.24
C PRO A 166 6.78 15.31 -9.50
N LEU A 167 5.56 14.77 -9.43
CA LEU A 167 4.87 14.17 -10.56
C LEU A 167 4.44 15.21 -11.61
N TYR A 168 4.25 16.46 -11.20
CA TYR A 168 3.68 17.54 -12.01
C TYR A 168 4.55 18.80 -12.10
N ASP A 169 5.67 18.85 -11.38
CA ASP A 169 6.64 19.96 -11.40
C ASP A 169 8.05 19.38 -11.23
N ASP A 170 8.87 19.44 -12.28
CA ASP A 170 10.24 18.91 -12.33
C ASP A 170 11.25 19.73 -11.52
N SER A 171 10.87 20.93 -11.06
CA SER A 171 11.68 21.74 -10.16
C SER A 171 11.60 21.30 -8.69
N ILE A 172 10.65 20.42 -8.36
CA ILE A 172 10.40 19.97 -6.98
C ILE A 172 11.01 18.59 -6.75
N ASN A 173 11.97 18.55 -5.83
CA ASN A 173 12.51 17.31 -5.30
C ASN A 173 12.10 17.16 -3.83
N GLY A 174 11.18 16.24 -3.53
CA GLY A 174 10.77 15.91 -2.17
C GLY A 174 9.37 16.40 -1.76
N PHE A 175 9.15 16.45 -0.45
CA PHE A 175 7.86 16.87 0.11
C PHE A 175 7.71 18.39 0.06
N VAL A 176 6.53 18.83 -0.37
CA VAL A 176 6.06 20.21 -0.19
C VAL A 176 4.75 20.19 0.58
N ASN A 177 4.34 21.35 1.09
CA ASN A 177 3.08 21.48 1.79
C ASN A 177 1.89 21.26 0.84
N GLN A 178 0.71 21.06 1.43
CA GLN A 178 -0.51 20.78 0.69
C GLN A 178 -0.89 21.93 -0.25
N GLU A 179 -0.79 23.17 0.22
CA GLU A 179 -1.13 24.38 -0.56
C GLU A 179 -0.31 24.47 -1.85
N LYS A 180 1.01 24.33 -1.76
CA LYS A 180 1.89 24.35 -2.93
C LYS A 180 1.57 23.22 -3.92
N THR A 181 1.24 22.03 -3.41
CA THR A 181 0.84 20.93 -4.30
C THR A 181 -0.50 21.22 -4.98
N GLU A 182 -1.44 21.82 -4.27
CA GLU A 182 -2.73 22.24 -4.83
C GLU A 182 -2.56 23.30 -5.92
N ASP A 183 -1.67 24.27 -5.74
CA ASP A 183 -1.40 25.31 -6.73
C ASP A 183 -0.85 24.75 -8.06
N ILE A 184 -0.10 23.64 -7.98
CA ILE A 184 0.42 22.93 -9.15
C ILE A 184 -0.69 22.12 -9.84
N VAL A 185 -1.49 21.38 -9.06
CA VAL A 185 -2.44 20.40 -9.61
C VAL A 185 -3.77 21.03 -10.03
N LYS A 186 -4.25 22.08 -9.36
CA LYS A 186 -5.54 22.74 -9.66
C LYS A 186 -5.63 23.24 -11.11
N PRO A 187 -4.62 23.95 -11.67
CA PRO A 187 -4.66 24.38 -13.07
C PRO A 187 -4.74 23.20 -14.06
N LEU A 188 -4.07 22.08 -13.75
CA LEU A 188 -4.09 20.88 -14.57
C LEU A 188 -5.47 20.20 -14.56
N ILE A 189 -6.11 20.13 -13.39
CA ILE A 189 -7.49 19.67 -13.26
C ILE A 189 -8.44 20.58 -14.04
N GLN A 190 -8.24 21.90 -13.96
CA GLN A 190 -9.07 22.87 -14.69
C GLN A 190 -8.94 22.66 -16.21
N LYS A 191 -7.72 22.48 -16.72
CA LYS A 191 -7.46 22.14 -18.12
C LYS A 191 -8.24 20.91 -18.60
N VAL A 192 -8.30 19.86 -17.77
CA VAL A 192 -9.10 18.64 -18.07
C VAL A 192 -10.61 18.93 -18.05
N ASN A 193 -11.10 19.69 -17.07
CA ASN A 193 -12.52 20.08 -17.02
C ASN A 193 -12.92 20.87 -18.27
N ASP A 194 -12.12 21.88 -18.65
CA ASP A 194 -12.37 22.73 -19.81
C ASP A 194 -12.38 21.92 -21.11
N PHE A 195 -11.45 20.97 -21.23
CA PHE A 195 -11.43 20.05 -22.38
C PHE A 195 -12.70 19.20 -22.45
N ILE A 196 -13.11 18.60 -21.33
CA ILE A 196 -14.32 17.77 -21.25
C ILE A 196 -15.55 18.60 -21.63
N GLU A 197 -15.68 19.82 -21.10
CA GLU A 197 -16.79 20.72 -21.41
C GLU A 197 -16.79 21.15 -22.89
N LYS A 198 -15.64 21.53 -23.45
CA LYS A 198 -15.47 21.88 -24.87
C LYS A 198 -15.90 20.75 -25.81
N LYS A 199 -15.75 19.49 -25.38
CA LYS A 199 -16.18 18.30 -26.13
C LYS A 199 -17.63 17.86 -25.82
N GLY A 200 -18.40 18.67 -25.11
CA GLY A 200 -19.79 18.39 -24.74
C GLY A 200 -19.96 17.34 -23.64
N GLY A 201 -18.88 17.04 -22.92
CA GLY A 201 -18.86 16.15 -21.78
C GLY A 201 -19.23 16.86 -20.46
N LYS A 202 -19.15 16.11 -19.37
CA LYS A 202 -19.42 16.59 -18.02
C LYS A 202 -18.54 15.89 -16.99
N THR A 203 -17.99 16.68 -16.07
CA THR A 203 -17.38 16.16 -14.84
C THR A 203 -18.37 16.13 -13.68
N TYR A 204 -18.37 15.03 -12.93
CA TYR A 204 -19.29 14.80 -11.82
C TYR A 204 -18.63 15.16 -10.48
N LYS A 205 -19.44 15.61 -9.50
CA LYS A 205 -18.97 15.96 -8.15
C LYS A 205 -18.63 14.72 -7.30
N SER A 206 -19.13 13.55 -7.67
CA SER A 206 -18.90 12.27 -7.00
C SER A 206 -18.89 11.13 -8.03
N PRO A 207 -18.51 9.90 -7.65
CA PRO A 207 -18.67 8.68 -8.47
C PRO A 207 -20.16 8.34 -8.69
N ALA A 208 -20.85 9.15 -9.47
CA ALA A 208 -22.26 8.98 -9.79
C ALA A 208 -22.45 7.77 -10.71
N LYS A 209 -23.68 7.20 -10.75
CA LYS A 209 -24.04 6.13 -11.71
C LYS A 209 -23.83 6.52 -13.17
N SER A 210 -23.87 7.82 -13.47
CA SER A 210 -23.66 8.35 -14.82
C SER A 210 -22.18 8.53 -15.18
N ALA A 211 -21.29 8.58 -14.18
CA ALA A 211 -19.85 8.59 -14.43
C ALA A 211 -19.44 7.24 -15.03
N LYS A 212 -18.52 7.26 -16.00
CA LYS A 212 -17.97 6.11 -16.69
C LYS A 212 -16.49 5.90 -16.41
N SER A 213 -15.80 6.98 -16.02
CA SER A 213 -14.42 6.92 -15.58
C SER A 213 -14.14 7.75 -14.34
N LEU A 214 -13.09 7.38 -13.65
CA LEU A 214 -12.57 8.03 -12.45
C LEU A 214 -11.14 8.47 -12.74
N ILE A 215 -10.83 9.74 -12.49
CA ILE A 215 -9.50 10.31 -12.70
C ILE A 215 -8.86 10.56 -11.35
N PHE A 216 -7.69 9.97 -11.15
CA PHE A 216 -6.84 10.16 -9.98
C PHE A 216 -5.58 10.92 -10.38
N TYR A 217 -5.12 11.83 -9.53
CA TYR A 217 -3.86 12.55 -9.74
C TYR A 217 -2.73 12.10 -8.81
N GLY A 218 -3.02 11.18 -7.90
CA GLY A 218 -2.03 10.45 -7.13
C GLY A 218 -2.20 8.94 -7.35
N GLN A 219 -1.39 8.17 -6.64
CA GLN A 219 -1.47 6.72 -6.66
C GLN A 219 -2.71 6.21 -5.91
N ILE A 220 -3.25 5.07 -6.36
CA ILE A 220 -4.30 4.33 -5.65
C ILE A 220 -3.79 2.94 -5.26
N THR A 221 -4.47 2.28 -4.33
CA THR A 221 -4.15 0.90 -3.98
C THR A 221 -4.70 -0.08 -5.01
N TYR A 222 -4.09 -1.27 -5.09
CA TYR A 222 -4.56 -2.37 -5.91
C TYR A 222 -6.03 -2.72 -5.61
N GLU A 223 -6.40 -2.79 -4.33
CA GLU A 223 -7.77 -3.09 -3.90
C GLU A 223 -8.75 -2.01 -4.34
N SER A 224 -8.35 -0.74 -4.27
CA SER A 224 -9.15 0.38 -4.74
C SER A 224 -9.39 0.29 -6.25
N TYR A 225 -8.34 0.03 -7.03
CA TYR A 225 -8.43 -0.16 -8.48
C TYR A 225 -9.47 -1.23 -8.83
N PHE A 226 -9.33 -2.45 -8.29
CA PHE A 226 -10.27 -3.54 -8.57
C PHE A 226 -11.68 -3.29 -8.01
N THR A 227 -11.81 -2.56 -6.91
CA THR A 227 -13.11 -2.12 -6.39
C THR A 227 -13.83 -1.23 -7.40
N TYR A 228 -13.12 -0.31 -8.06
CA TYR A 228 -13.69 0.56 -9.09
C TYR A 228 -13.97 -0.18 -10.40
N LYS A 229 -13.07 -1.08 -10.83
CA LYS A 229 -13.31 -1.94 -11.99
C LYS A 229 -14.56 -2.79 -11.82
N THR A 230 -14.76 -3.38 -10.63
CA THR A 230 -15.96 -4.18 -10.31
C THR A 230 -17.25 -3.35 -10.37
N LYS A 231 -17.16 -2.05 -10.07
CA LYS A 231 -18.27 -1.09 -10.19
C LYS A 231 -18.50 -0.61 -11.64
N GLY A 232 -17.70 -1.07 -12.60
CA GLY A 232 -17.84 -0.75 -14.02
C GLY A 232 -17.22 0.59 -14.44
N TYR A 233 -16.28 1.13 -13.65
CA TYR A 233 -15.54 2.32 -14.01
C TYR A 233 -14.25 1.97 -14.76
N ASP A 234 -13.86 2.85 -15.67
CA ASP A 234 -12.46 2.96 -16.06
C ASP A 234 -11.72 3.89 -15.09
N VAL A 235 -10.47 3.56 -14.80
CA VAL A 235 -9.64 4.18 -13.79
C VAL A 235 -8.43 4.78 -14.48
N TYR A 236 -8.43 6.10 -14.58
CA TYR A 236 -7.40 6.87 -15.28
C TYR A 236 -6.49 7.59 -14.30
N HIS A 237 -5.25 7.82 -14.73
CA HIS A 237 -4.33 8.73 -14.07
C HIS A 237 -4.29 10.08 -14.79
N LEU A 238 -4.22 11.19 -14.04
CA LEU A 238 -4.24 12.54 -14.59
C LEU A 238 -3.11 12.78 -15.60
N VAL A 239 -1.91 12.24 -15.36
CA VAL A 239 -0.78 12.33 -16.30
C VAL A 239 -1.14 11.77 -17.68
N ASP A 240 -1.79 10.60 -17.75
CA ASP A 240 -2.19 10.01 -19.03
C ASP A 240 -3.31 10.80 -19.70
N VAL A 241 -4.25 11.31 -18.91
CA VAL A 241 -5.31 12.20 -19.41
C VAL A 241 -4.72 13.46 -20.01
N LEU A 242 -3.78 14.12 -19.33
CA LEU A 242 -3.09 15.32 -19.82
C LEU A 242 -2.37 15.04 -21.14
N LYS A 243 -1.59 13.97 -21.20
CA LYS A 243 -0.90 13.53 -22.44
C LYS A 243 -1.85 13.17 -23.57
N TYR A 244 -3.05 12.69 -23.24
CA TYR A 244 -4.06 12.34 -24.22
C TYR A 244 -4.75 13.58 -24.79
N ILE A 245 -5.16 14.53 -23.93
CA ILE A 245 -5.85 15.75 -24.38
C ILE A 245 -4.93 16.71 -25.12
N ASP A 246 -3.63 16.70 -24.85
CA ASP A 246 -2.63 17.51 -25.57
C ASP A 246 -2.44 17.12 -27.05
N ARG A 247 -3.09 16.04 -27.48
CA ARG A 247 -3.12 15.60 -28.89
C ARG A 247 -4.26 16.24 -29.69
N TYR A 248 -5.07 17.11 -29.08
CA TYR A 248 -6.30 17.72 -29.65
C TYR A 248 -6.30 19.24 -29.55
#